data_AF-A0A554VCP0-F1
#
_entry.id   AF-A0A554VCP0-F1
#
_cell.length_a   1.000
_cell.length_b   1.000
_cell.length_c   1.000
_cell.angle_alpha   90.00
_cell.angle_beta   90.00
_cell.angle_gamma   90.00
#
_symmetry.space_group_name_H-M   'P 1'
#
loop_
_entity.id
_entity.type
_entity.pdbx_description
1 polymer ?
#
loop_
_entity_poly.entity_id
_entity_poly.type
_entity_poly.pdbx_seq_one_letter_code
_entity_poly.pdbx_strand_id
1 'polypeptide(L)'
;MKALVYFIIFLILSAKTLTAQSFNREVNIEENSPMLLGKISNHGLNQNPYNHWFSKNYTAYTPNQNSIDSLKTELQQYTIKLFMGTWCGDSKREVPRFYKILENSNFPLDRLTTIAVDRSREAYKQSPGGEHEGLNIHRVPTFIFYKDGKEINRIVESPIDTLEEDMLAIVSGNYISKYKSVLLLNDILEKKGALYISKNGKKIAKQFKDNVENLYELNTYANVLFFANKKK
;
A
#
# COMPACT_ATOMS: atom_id res chain seq x y z
N MET A 1 -6.31 -43.50 26.15
CA MET A 1 -5.86 -43.71 24.74
C MET A 1 -6.58 -42.80 23.74
N LYS A 2 -7.91 -42.79 23.65
CA LYS A 2 -8.63 -41.96 22.66
C LYS A 2 -8.33 -40.45 22.77
N ALA A 3 -8.27 -39.90 23.98
CA ALA A 3 -7.91 -38.48 24.19
C ALA A 3 -6.48 -38.14 23.75
N LEU A 4 -5.53 -39.06 23.92
CA LEU A 4 -4.15 -38.90 23.45
C LEU A 4 -4.08 -38.90 21.92
N VAL A 5 -4.87 -39.77 21.28
CA VAL A 5 -4.99 -39.84 19.82
C VAL A 5 -5.60 -38.54 19.26
N TYR A 6 -6.66 -38.00 19.87
CA TYR A 6 -7.24 -36.72 19.44
C TYR A 6 -6.30 -35.53 19.65
N PHE A 7 -5.53 -35.52 20.74
CA PHE A 7 -4.53 -34.49 20.98
C PHE A 7 -3.40 -34.53 19.93
N ILE A 8 -2.92 -35.73 19.58
CA ILE A 8 -1.90 -35.90 18.53
C ILE A 8 -2.44 -35.49 17.14
N ILE A 9 -3.69 -35.84 16.82
CA ILE A 9 -4.33 -35.42 15.56
C ILE A 9 -4.48 -33.90 15.50
N PHE A 10 -4.88 -33.25 16.59
CA PHE A 10 -4.96 -31.78 16.68
C PHE A 10 -3.59 -31.12 16.53
N LEU A 11 -2.54 -31.67 17.15
CA LEU A 11 -1.17 -31.18 17.02
C LEU A 11 -0.68 -31.27 15.56
N ILE A 12 -0.94 -32.39 14.88
CA ILE A 12 -0.58 -32.60 13.48
C ILE A 12 -1.38 -31.68 12.54
N LEU A 13 -2.65 -31.40 12.84
CA LEU A 13 -3.46 -30.44 12.08
C LEU A 13 -2.96 -29.00 12.26
N SER A 14 -2.56 -28.61 13.47
CA SER A 14 -2.01 -27.27 13.76
C SER A 14 -0.63 -27.03 13.14
N ALA A 15 0.17 -28.08 12.92
CA ALA A 15 1.47 -27.96 12.26
C ALA A 15 1.38 -27.59 10.77
N LYS A 16 0.21 -27.78 10.14
CA LYS A 16 -0.02 -27.51 8.70
C LYS A 16 -0.33 -26.05 8.39
N THR A 17 -0.58 -25.19 9.38
CA THR A 17 -0.96 -23.77 9.16
C THR A 17 0.21 -22.79 9.21
N LEU A 18 1.45 -23.27 9.40
CA LEU A 18 2.68 -22.48 9.31
C LEU A 18 3.28 -22.54 7.90
N THR A 19 2.48 -22.28 6.87
CA THR A 19 3.08 -21.87 5.59
C THR A 19 3.55 -20.43 5.76
N ALA A 20 4.81 -20.26 6.18
CA ALA A 20 5.50 -18.99 6.00
C ALA A 20 5.40 -18.65 4.51
N GLN A 21 4.59 -17.65 4.15
CA GLN A 21 4.53 -17.17 2.77
C GLN A 21 5.94 -16.77 2.37
N SER A 22 6.47 -17.38 1.31
CA SER A 22 7.78 -17.05 0.79
C SER A 22 7.77 -15.60 0.31
N PHE A 23 8.67 -14.78 0.85
CA PHE A 23 8.88 -13.42 0.36
C PHE A 23 9.36 -13.44 -1.09
N ASN A 24 9.13 -12.32 -1.81
CA ASN A 24 9.67 -12.08 -3.15
C ASN A 24 9.22 -13.11 -4.19
N ARG A 25 7.96 -13.55 -4.13
CA ARG A 25 7.38 -14.38 -5.19
C ARG A 25 7.37 -13.59 -6.50
N GLU A 26 8.11 -14.08 -7.48
CA GLU A 26 8.14 -13.55 -8.83
C GLU A 26 7.19 -14.32 -9.74
N VAL A 27 6.51 -13.60 -10.64
CA VAL A 27 5.68 -14.17 -11.70
C VAL A 27 6.13 -13.61 -13.04
N ASN A 28 6.44 -14.51 -13.96
CA ASN A 28 6.70 -14.20 -15.36
C ASN A 28 5.37 -14.02 -16.09
N ILE A 29 5.26 -12.96 -16.88
CA ILE A 29 4.10 -12.74 -17.75
C ILE A 29 4.65 -12.75 -19.17
N GLU A 30 4.09 -13.60 -20.02
CA GLU A 30 4.43 -13.63 -21.44
C GLU A 30 4.34 -12.20 -22.02
N GLU A 31 5.33 -11.83 -22.84
CA GLU A 31 5.47 -10.51 -23.48
C GLU A 31 5.72 -9.31 -22.53
N ASN A 32 5.99 -9.53 -21.23
CA ASN A 32 6.25 -8.44 -20.28
C ASN A 32 7.37 -8.75 -19.28
N SER A 33 7.91 -7.70 -18.66
CA SER A 33 8.85 -7.86 -17.56
C SER A 33 8.20 -8.60 -16.37
N PRO A 34 8.95 -9.45 -15.66
CA PRO A 34 8.44 -10.15 -14.49
C PRO A 34 8.00 -9.17 -13.41
N MET A 35 7.05 -9.58 -12.57
CA MET A 35 6.60 -8.80 -11.43
C MET A 35 6.66 -9.59 -10.13
N LEU A 36 6.91 -8.88 -9.02
CA LEU A 36 6.80 -9.46 -7.69
C LEU A 36 5.35 -9.40 -7.22
N LEU A 37 4.95 -10.35 -6.38
CA LEU A 37 3.62 -10.42 -5.76
C LEU A 37 3.68 -10.78 -4.28
N GLY A 38 2.75 -10.23 -3.50
CA GLY A 38 2.63 -10.51 -2.06
C GLY A 38 3.71 -9.80 -1.25
N LYS A 39 4.04 -10.32 -0.08
CA LYS A 39 5.09 -9.72 0.76
C LYS A 39 6.45 -9.78 0.07
N ILE A 40 7.12 -8.64 0.03
CA ILE A 40 8.46 -8.50 -0.55
C ILE A 40 9.39 -7.81 0.45
N SER A 41 10.69 -8.00 0.25
CA SER A 41 11.74 -7.37 1.04
C SER A 41 12.59 -6.44 0.18
N ASN A 42 13.34 -5.55 0.82
CA ASN A 42 14.31 -4.70 0.12
C ASN A 42 15.30 -5.54 -0.72
N HIS A 43 15.66 -6.73 -0.23
CA HIS A 43 16.48 -7.67 -1.01
C HIS A 43 15.86 -8.00 -2.38
N GLY A 44 14.55 -8.26 -2.45
CA GLY A 44 13.86 -8.56 -3.71
C GLY A 44 13.91 -7.40 -4.70
N LEU A 45 13.79 -6.16 -4.22
CA LEU A 45 13.90 -4.95 -5.05
C LEU A 45 15.33 -4.68 -5.54
N ASN A 46 16.33 -5.25 -4.86
CA ASN A 46 17.74 -5.16 -5.24
C ASN A 46 18.21 -6.34 -6.12
N GLN A 47 17.31 -7.23 -6.55
CA GLN A 47 17.61 -8.25 -7.55
C GLN A 47 17.27 -7.78 -8.96
N ASN A 48 17.89 -8.39 -9.98
CA ASN A 48 17.49 -8.20 -11.37
C ASN A 48 16.03 -8.72 -11.57
N PRO A 49 15.20 -8.07 -12.40
CA PRO A 49 15.48 -6.84 -13.15
C PRO A 49 15.15 -5.55 -12.38
N TYR A 50 14.75 -5.64 -11.11
CA TYR A 50 14.20 -4.52 -10.32
C TYR A 50 15.25 -3.50 -9.88
N ASN A 51 16.45 -3.98 -9.56
CA ASN A 51 17.59 -3.16 -9.15
C ASN A 51 17.91 -2.02 -10.13
N HIS A 52 17.70 -2.23 -11.43
CA HIS A 52 18.02 -1.26 -12.48
C HIS A 52 17.32 0.09 -12.26
N TRP A 53 16.03 0.07 -11.94
CA TRP A 53 15.30 1.29 -11.62
C TRP A 53 15.40 1.64 -10.13
N PHE A 54 15.50 0.64 -9.25
CA PHE A 54 15.55 0.88 -7.81
C PHE A 54 16.81 1.65 -7.42
N SER A 55 18.00 1.12 -7.73
CA SER A 55 19.28 1.74 -7.39
C SER A 55 19.45 3.09 -8.08
N LYS A 56 19.01 3.22 -9.34
CA LYS A 56 19.05 4.50 -10.07
C LYS A 56 18.24 5.59 -9.35
N ASN A 57 16.97 5.31 -9.03
CA ASN A 57 16.10 6.30 -8.42
C ASN A 57 16.44 6.55 -6.94
N TYR A 58 16.95 5.54 -6.23
CA TYR A 58 17.50 5.69 -4.88
C TYR A 58 18.70 6.63 -4.89
N THR A 59 19.70 6.39 -5.75
CA THR A 59 20.93 7.19 -5.79
C THR A 59 20.66 8.62 -6.25
N ALA A 60 19.79 8.81 -7.24
CA ALA A 60 19.48 10.12 -7.81
C ALA A 60 18.69 11.04 -6.87
N TYR A 61 18.10 10.52 -5.78
CA TYR A 61 17.29 11.31 -4.87
C TYR A 61 18.09 11.84 -3.69
N THR A 62 18.00 13.12 -3.36
CA THR A 62 18.61 13.70 -2.16
C THR A 62 17.51 14.30 -1.31
N PRO A 63 17.12 13.66 -0.18
CA PRO A 63 16.09 14.19 0.70
C PRO A 63 16.51 15.51 1.36
N ASN A 64 15.55 16.35 1.71
CA ASN A 64 15.79 17.54 2.53
C ASN A 64 16.31 17.15 3.92
N GLN A 65 17.52 17.58 4.27
CA GLN A 65 18.16 17.18 5.53
C GLN A 65 17.41 17.65 6.78
N ASN A 66 16.85 18.86 6.76
CA ASN A 66 16.05 19.37 7.89
C ASN A 66 14.82 18.48 8.12
N SER A 67 14.23 18.00 7.02
CA SER A 67 13.09 17.11 7.10
C SER A 67 13.46 15.75 7.68
N ILE A 68 14.59 15.20 7.21
CA ILE A 68 15.15 13.94 7.73
C ILE A 68 15.43 14.02 9.22
N ASP A 69 16.05 15.10 9.68
CA ASP A 69 16.42 15.27 11.08
C ASP A 69 15.19 15.32 11.99
N SER A 70 14.11 15.94 11.52
CA SER A 70 12.82 15.95 12.23
C SER A 70 12.16 14.56 12.25
N LEU A 71 12.25 13.80 11.15
CA LEU A 71 11.67 12.46 11.05
C LEU A 71 12.37 11.42 11.94
N LYS A 72 13.66 11.59 12.24
CA LYS A 72 14.46 10.62 13.03
C LYS A 72 13.81 10.25 14.36
N THR A 73 13.17 11.22 15.02
CA THR A 73 12.55 11.03 16.35
C THR A 73 11.10 10.57 16.22
N GLU A 74 10.31 11.25 15.40
CA GLU A 74 8.86 11.05 15.36
C GLU A 74 8.46 9.75 14.67
N LEU A 75 9.16 9.38 13.59
CA LEU A 75 8.81 8.22 12.77
C LEU A 75 8.99 6.89 13.52
N GLN A 76 9.79 6.88 14.59
CA GLN A 76 10.05 5.72 15.46
C GLN A 76 8.81 5.24 16.21
N GLN A 77 7.72 5.99 16.24
CA GLN A 77 6.46 5.58 16.89
C GLN A 77 5.51 4.88 15.90
N TYR A 78 5.89 4.79 14.63
CA TYR A 78 5.03 4.34 13.56
C TYR A 78 5.40 2.94 13.07
N THR A 79 4.40 2.27 12.50
CA THR A 79 4.58 1.13 11.59
C THR A 79 4.01 1.53 10.24
N ILE A 80 4.61 1.01 9.16
CA ILE A 80 4.24 1.42 7.81
C ILE A 80 3.91 0.19 6.97
N LYS A 81 2.78 0.27 6.24
CA LYS A 81 2.49 -0.67 5.15
C LYS A 81 2.66 0.06 3.82
N LEU A 82 3.47 -0.52 2.94
CA LEU A 82 3.68 -0.04 1.59
C LEU A 82 3.07 -1.03 0.60
N PHE A 83 2.08 -0.59 -0.17
CA PHE A 83 1.58 -1.33 -1.35
C PHE A 83 2.21 -0.76 -2.60
N MET A 84 2.84 -1.58 -3.43
CA MET A 84 3.51 -1.13 -4.65
C MET A 84 3.31 -2.09 -5.83
N GLY A 85 3.49 -1.62 -7.06
CA GLY A 85 3.58 -2.49 -8.23
C GLY A 85 4.96 -2.39 -8.86
N THR A 86 5.72 -3.47 -8.98
CA THR A 86 7.05 -3.43 -9.66
C THR A 86 6.95 -3.10 -11.15
N TRP A 87 5.75 -3.16 -11.70
CA TRP A 87 5.37 -2.77 -13.06
C TRP A 87 4.95 -1.30 -13.18
N CYS A 88 4.66 -0.61 -12.08
CA CYS A 88 4.09 0.74 -12.05
C CYS A 88 5.17 1.83 -12.05
N GLY A 89 5.04 2.84 -12.92
CA GLY A 89 5.99 3.95 -13.03
C GLY A 89 6.13 4.77 -11.74
N ASP A 90 5.01 5.11 -11.09
CA ASP A 90 5.02 5.84 -9.82
C ASP A 90 5.68 5.01 -8.71
N SER A 91 5.44 3.70 -8.69
CA SER A 91 6.08 2.81 -7.70
C SER A 91 7.60 2.77 -7.92
N LYS A 92 8.03 2.67 -9.18
CA LYS A 92 9.46 2.72 -9.53
C LYS A 92 10.11 4.05 -9.14
N ARG A 93 9.34 5.16 -9.13
CA ARG A 93 9.83 6.50 -8.80
C ARG A 93 9.87 6.73 -7.29
N GLU A 94 8.77 6.51 -6.57
CA GLU A 94 8.65 6.92 -5.16
C GLU A 94 9.15 5.87 -4.18
N VAL A 95 9.07 4.56 -4.48
CA VAL A 95 9.51 3.53 -3.53
C VAL A 95 11.01 3.63 -3.22
N PRO A 96 11.92 3.80 -4.20
CA PRO A 96 13.34 3.95 -3.88
C PRO A 96 13.65 5.21 -3.05
N ARG A 97 12.93 6.31 -3.30
CA ARG A 97 13.04 7.56 -2.54
C ARG A 97 12.58 7.36 -1.09
N PHE A 98 11.47 6.65 -0.92
CA PHE A 98 10.94 6.27 0.39
C PHE A 98 11.95 5.47 1.20
N TYR A 99 12.54 4.43 0.60
CA TYR A 99 13.58 3.63 1.26
C TYR A 99 14.78 4.49 1.66
N LYS A 100 15.19 5.46 0.83
CA LYS A 100 16.27 6.39 1.17
C LYS A 100 15.91 7.28 2.36
N ILE A 101 14.69 7.80 2.42
CA ILE A 101 14.21 8.58 3.56
C ILE A 101 14.22 7.73 4.83
N LEU A 102 13.67 6.52 4.78
CA LEU A 102 13.64 5.61 5.93
C LEU A 102 15.05 5.31 6.46
N GLU A 103 16.00 5.04 5.57
CA GLU A 103 17.39 4.80 5.94
C GLU A 103 18.04 6.03 6.59
N ASN A 104 17.89 7.21 5.97
CA ASN A 104 18.47 8.46 6.50
C ASN A 104 17.80 8.92 7.81
N SER A 105 16.56 8.51 8.04
CA SER A 105 15.81 8.74 9.30
C SER A 105 16.00 7.64 10.33
N ASN A 106 16.89 6.65 10.11
CA ASN A 106 17.13 5.51 11.00
C ASN A 106 15.84 4.73 11.35
N PHE A 107 14.89 4.65 10.41
CA PHE A 107 13.65 3.92 10.63
C PHE A 107 13.90 2.41 10.69
N PRO A 108 13.34 1.71 11.69
CA PRO A 108 13.54 0.28 11.85
C PRO A 108 12.73 -0.48 10.78
N LEU A 109 13.41 -1.05 9.78
CA LEU A 109 12.77 -1.67 8.61
C LEU A 109 11.92 -2.90 8.93
N ASP A 110 12.05 -3.51 10.10
CA ASP A 110 11.14 -4.55 10.60
C ASP A 110 9.71 -4.02 10.86
N ARG A 111 9.57 -2.70 11.04
CA ARG A 111 8.28 -1.99 11.11
C ARG A 111 7.73 -1.55 9.76
N LEU A 112 8.44 -1.85 8.66
CA LEU A 112 7.95 -1.68 7.30
C LEU A 112 7.49 -3.04 6.76
N THR A 113 6.22 -3.14 6.39
CA THR A 113 5.75 -4.24 5.54
C THR A 113 5.57 -3.74 4.11
N THR A 114 6.31 -4.31 3.16
CA THR A 114 6.15 -4.01 1.73
C THR A 114 5.39 -5.14 1.04
N ILE A 115 4.34 -4.80 0.31
CA ILE A 115 3.45 -5.71 -0.41
C ILE A 115 3.41 -5.32 -1.88
N ALA A 116 3.78 -6.25 -2.75
CA ALA A 116 3.65 -6.11 -4.19
C ALA A 116 2.27 -6.59 -4.67
N VAL A 117 1.67 -5.81 -5.58
CA VAL A 117 0.33 -6.07 -6.12
C VAL A 117 0.35 -6.41 -7.60
N ASP A 118 -0.68 -7.13 -8.03
CA ASP A 118 -0.84 -7.64 -9.38
C ASP A 118 -1.32 -6.55 -10.35
N ARG A 119 -0.98 -6.69 -11.63
CA ARG A 119 -1.41 -5.85 -12.74
C ARG A 119 -2.43 -6.51 -13.67
N SER A 120 -2.62 -7.83 -13.54
CA SER A 120 -3.60 -8.59 -14.31
C SER A 120 -4.99 -8.01 -14.09
N ARG A 121 -5.85 -8.14 -15.09
CA ARG A 121 -7.18 -7.54 -15.06
C ARG A 121 -8.01 -8.10 -13.90
N GLU A 122 -7.88 -9.39 -13.63
CA GLU A 122 -8.65 -10.14 -12.65
C GLU A 122 -8.21 -9.82 -11.21
N ALA A 123 -6.92 -9.50 -11.00
CA ALA A 123 -6.35 -9.21 -9.70
C ALA A 123 -5.76 -7.79 -9.61
N TYR A 124 -6.25 -6.85 -10.40
CA TYR A 124 -5.65 -5.53 -10.52
C TYR A 124 -5.52 -4.82 -9.17
N LYS A 125 -4.27 -4.50 -8.78
CA LYS A 125 -3.87 -3.90 -7.50
C LYS A 125 -4.22 -4.74 -6.25
N GLN A 126 -4.39 -6.04 -6.44
CA GLN A 126 -4.60 -7.00 -5.38
C GLN A 126 -3.31 -7.79 -5.12
N SER A 127 -3.11 -8.16 -3.86
CA SER A 127 -2.06 -9.08 -3.44
C SER A 127 -2.61 -10.50 -3.30
N PRO A 128 -1.85 -11.55 -3.65
CA PRO A 128 -2.32 -12.94 -3.60
C PRO A 128 -2.61 -13.43 -2.17
N GLY A 129 -2.03 -12.80 -1.15
CA GLY A 129 -2.25 -13.14 0.25
C GLY A 129 -3.40 -12.39 0.92
N GLY A 130 -4.16 -11.57 0.19
CA GLY A 130 -5.28 -10.79 0.73
C GLY A 130 -4.86 -9.57 1.57
N GLU A 131 -3.57 -9.21 1.62
CA GLU A 131 -3.07 -8.12 2.47
C GLU A 131 -3.70 -6.75 2.17
N HIS A 132 -4.22 -6.56 0.96
CA HIS A 132 -4.89 -5.35 0.48
C HIS A 132 -6.35 -5.22 0.93
N GLU A 133 -6.96 -6.31 1.41
CA GLU A 133 -8.38 -6.35 1.76
C GLU A 133 -8.71 -5.37 2.89
N GLY A 134 -9.80 -4.61 2.72
CA GLY A 134 -10.22 -3.58 3.68
C GLY A 134 -9.33 -2.33 3.75
N LEU A 135 -8.21 -2.28 3.01
CA LEU A 135 -7.28 -1.15 3.05
C LEU A 135 -7.49 -0.14 1.91
N ASN A 136 -8.46 -0.36 1.04
CA ASN A 136 -8.79 0.54 -0.08
C ASN A 136 -7.57 0.91 -0.95
N ILE A 137 -6.83 -0.11 -1.39
CA ILE A 137 -5.65 0.06 -2.26
C ILE A 137 -6.11 0.27 -3.71
N HIS A 138 -6.39 1.53 -4.05
CA HIS A 138 -6.88 1.93 -5.37
C HIS A 138 -5.75 2.46 -6.28
N ARG A 139 -4.64 2.94 -5.72
CA ARG A 139 -3.45 3.39 -6.44
C ARG A 139 -2.19 2.84 -5.79
N VAL A 140 -1.11 2.76 -6.57
CA VAL A 140 0.21 2.34 -6.09
C VAL A 140 1.28 3.31 -6.58
N PRO A 141 2.30 3.62 -5.76
CA PRO A 141 2.50 3.12 -4.42
C PRO A 141 1.51 3.76 -3.43
N THR A 142 1.16 3.07 -2.36
CA THR A 142 0.41 3.63 -1.23
C THR A 142 1.19 3.34 0.04
N PHE A 143 1.58 4.40 0.75
CA PHE A 143 2.28 4.36 2.03
C PHE A 143 1.28 4.66 3.13
N ILE A 144 0.98 3.67 3.97
CA ILE A 144 0.00 3.81 5.06
C ILE A 144 0.74 3.83 6.39
N PHE A 145 0.56 4.91 7.15
CA PHE A 145 1.24 5.16 8.42
C PHE A 145 0.30 4.81 9.56
N TYR A 146 0.75 3.94 10.45
CA TYR A 146 0.01 3.51 11.63
C TYR A 146 0.74 3.92 12.90
N LYS A 147 -0.01 4.36 13.90
CA LYS A 147 0.45 4.60 15.27
C LYS A 147 -0.53 3.94 16.22
N ASP A 148 -0.02 3.19 17.20
CA ASP A 148 -0.85 2.43 18.15
C ASP A 148 -1.89 1.51 17.48
N GLY A 149 -1.52 0.91 16.35
CA GLY A 149 -2.39 0.02 15.57
C GLY A 149 -3.50 0.72 14.77
N LYS A 150 -3.59 2.05 14.82
CA LYS A 150 -4.56 2.84 14.05
C LYS A 150 -3.88 3.51 12.87
N GLU A 151 -4.55 3.48 11.71
CA GLU A 151 -4.11 4.27 10.57
C GLU A 151 -4.24 5.75 10.90
N ILE A 152 -3.13 6.48 10.81
CA ILE A 152 -3.08 7.94 11.01
C ILE A 152 -3.32 8.66 9.70
N ASN A 153 -2.63 8.22 8.64
CA ASN A 153 -2.80 8.77 7.31
C ASN A 153 -2.13 7.91 6.24
N ARG A 154 -2.23 8.34 4.97
CA ARG A 154 -1.60 7.67 3.84
C ARG A 154 -1.18 8.63 2.73
N ILE A 155 -0.01 8.37 2.15
CA ILE A 155 0.45 8.99 0.89
C ILE A 155 0.11 8.01 -0.23
N VAL A 156 -0.55 8.49 -1.28
CA VAL A 156 -1.10 7.64 -2.36
C VAL A 156 -0.59 8.15 -3.71
N GLU A 157 -0.02 7.25 -4.50
CA GLU A 157 0.59 7.43 -5.83
C GLU A 157 1.81 8.36 -5.86
N SER A 158 1.68 9.58 -5.37
CA SER A 158 2.74 10.59 -5.30
C SER A 158 2.56 11.47 -4.06
N PRO A 159 3.61 12.12 -3.57
CA PRO A 159 3.45 13.18 -2.57
C PRO A 159 2.67 14.38 -3.14
N ILE A 160 2.17 15.23 -2.25
CA ILE A 160 1.61 16.55 -2.56
C ILE A 160 2.76 17.54 -2.76
N ASP A 161 3.67 17.61 -1.79
CA ASP A 161 4.88 18.44 -1.86
C ASP A 161 6.09 17.56 -2.22
N THR A 162 6.87 17.17 -1.22
CA THR A 162 7.89 16.12 -1.32
C THR A 162 7.56 14.96 -0.41
N LEU A 163 8.21 13.81 -0.62
CA LEU A 163 7.88 12.61 0.14
C LEU A 163 8.20 12.76 1.64
N GLU A 164 9.34 13.37 1.98
CA GLU A 164 9.72 13.66 3.36
C GLU A 164 8.88 14.78 4.01
N GLU A 165 8.43 15.78 3.25
CA GLU A 165 7.56 16.84 3.77
C GLU A 165 6.16 16.31 4.04
N ASP A 166 5.59 15.50 3.14
CA ASP A 166 4.33 14.81 3.37
C ASP A 166 4.43 13.87 4.58
N MET A 167 5.53 13.12 4.71
CA MET A 167 5.78 12.27 5.89
C MET A 167 5.83 13.11 7.17
N LEU A 168 6.45 14.29 7.14
CA LEU A 168 6.48 15.20 8.28
C LEU A 168 5.11 15.74 8.63
N ALA A 169 4.33 16.13 7.63
CA ALA A 169 2.97 16.58 7.84
C ALA A 169 2.12 15.47 8.48
N ILE A 170 2.33 14.20 8.12
CA ILE A 170 1.63 13.05 8.72
C ILE A 170 1.99 12.90 10.19
N VAL A 171 3.29 12.89 10.53
CA VAL A 171 3.70 12.72 11.94
C VAL A 171 3.32 13.93 12.79
N SER A 172 3.20 15.12 12.19
CA SER A 172 2.73 16.34 12.85
C SER A 172 1.20 16.47 12.91
N GLY A 173 0.45 15.54 12.33
CA GLY A 173 -1.02 15.55 12.33
C GLY A 173 -1.68 16.57 11.38
N ASN A 174 -0.92 17.15 10.44
CA ASN A 174 -1.36 18.23 9.55
C ASN A 174 -1.48 17.82 8.08
N TYR A 175 -1.55 16.52 7.80
CA TYR A 175 -1.61 16.02 6.42
C TYR A 175 -3.04 15.69 5.96
N ILE A 176 -3.36 16.06 4.74
CA ILE A 176 -4.57 15.67 4.04
C ILE A 176 -4.16 14.87 2.80
N SER A 177 -4.57 13.61 2.72
CA SER A 177 -4.23 12.75 1.58
C SER A 177 -4.78 13.28 0.26
N LYS A 178 -3.97 13.23 -0.80
CA LYS A 178 -4.30 13.64 -2.17
C LYS A 178 -5.65 13.10 -2.67
N TYR A 179 -5.96 11.84 -2.34
CA TYR A 179 -7.23 11.20 -2.72
C TYR A 179 -8.24 11.15 -1.57
N LYS A 180 -8.38 12.24 -0.81
CA LYS A 180 -9.41 12.38 0.26
C LYS A 180 -10.81 12.07 -0.25
N SER A 181 -11.08 12.38 -1.52
CA SER A 181 -12.35 12.09 -2.19
C SER A 181 -12.71 10.59 -2.14
N VAL A 182 -11.71 9.72 -2.34
CA VAL A 182 -11.86 8.26 -2.29
C VAL A 182 -12.14 7.78 -0.86
N LEU A 183 -11.50 8.36 0.15
CA LEU A 183 -11.76 8.02 1.56
C LEU A 183 -13.21 8.35 1.96
N LEU A 184 -13.68 9.54 1.60
CA LEU A 184 -15.05 9.98 1.85
C LEU A 184 -16.08 9.11 1.11
N LEU A 185 -15.81 8.75 -0.15
CA LEU A 185 -16.72 7.88 -0.90
C LEU A 185 -16.74 6.45 -0.34
N ASN A 186 -15.59 5.93 0.09
CA ASN A 186 -15.49 4.64 0.76
C ASN A 186 -16.31 4.63 2.06
N ASP A 187 -16.20 5.67 2.88
CA ASP A 187 -17.00 5.80 4.11
C ASP A 187 -18.52 5.79 3.83
N ILE A 188 -18.96 6.49 2.78
CA ILE A 188 -20.36 6.47 2.36
C ILE A 188 -20.76 5.06 1.87
N LEU A 189 -19.90 4.40 1.10
CA LEU A 189 -20.16 3.07 0.57
C LEU A 189 -20.29 2.04 1.71
N GLU A 190 -19.38 2.05 2.68
CA GLU A 190 -19.40 1.12 3.82
C GLU A 190 -20.61 1.36 4.73
N LYS A 191 -20.96 2.63 5.01
CA LYS A 191 -22.06 2.96 5.92
C LYS A 191 -23.45 2.87 5.28
N LYS A 192 -23.57 3.17 3.98
CA LYS A 192 -24.88 3.35 3.31
C LYS A 192 -25.11 2.43 2.11
N GLY A 193 -24.07 1.78 1.62
CA GLY A 193 -24.14 0.85 0.49
C GLY A 193 -24.24 1.52 -0.87
N ALA A 194 -24.00 0.71 -1.92
CA ALA A 194 -23.96 1.16 -3.30
C ALA A 194 -25.31 1.71 -3.79
N LEU A 195 -26.44 1.17 -3.31
CA LEU A 195 -27.78 1.65 -3.67
C LEU A 195 -28.02 3.08 -3.20
N TYR A 196 -27.52 3.46 -2.02
CA TYR A 196 -27.61 4.83 -1.54
C TYR A 196 -26.81 5.76 -2.46
N ILE A 197 -25.60 5.38 -2.85
CA ILE A 197 -24.75 6.18 -3.74
C ILE A 197 -25.45 6.40 -5.08
N SER A 198 -25.98 5.33 -5.68
CA SER A 198 -26.72 5.39 -6.94
C SER A 198 -27.91 6.36 -6.87
N LYS A 199 -28.72 6.28 -5.80
CA LYS A 199 -29.89 7.16 -5.60
C LYS A 199 -29.54 8.61 -5.26
N ASN A 200 -28.37 8.85 -4.66
CA ASN A 200 -27.98 10.16 -4.12
C ASN A 200 -26.79 10.81 -4.85
N GLY A 201 -26.42 10.34 -6.04
CA GLY A 201 -25.22 10.76 -6.75
C GLY A 201 -25.05 12.27 -6.88
N LYS A 202 -26.12 13.02 -7.21
CA LYS A 202 -26.07 14.50 -7.30
C LYS A 202 -25.73 15.16 -5.97
N LYS A 203 -26.27 14.66 -4.86
CA LYS A 203 -26.00 15.19 -3.51
C LYS A 203 -24.56 14.90 -3.09
N ILE A 204 -24.10 13.68 -3.36
CA ILE A 204 -22.75 13.23 -3.07
C ILE A 204 -21.73 14.02 -3.89
N ALA A 205 -21.95 14.18 -5.20
CA ALA A 205 -21.07 14.97 -6.07
C ALA A 205 -20.91 16.43 -5.60
N LYS A 206 -21.97 17.04 -5.05
CA LYS A 206 -21.87 18.39 -4.47
C LYS A 206 -20.92 18.46 -3.26
N GLN A 207 -20.81 17.40 -2.46
CA GLN A 207 -19.88 17.35 -1.32
C GLN A 207 -18.42 17.27 -1.77
N PHE A 208 -18.18 16.79 -3.00
CA PHE A 208 -16.86 16.62 -3.58
C PHE A 208 -16.38 17.81 -4.41
N LYS A 209 -17.27 18.77 -4.73
CA LYS A 209 -16.98 19.87 -5.66
C LYS A 209 -15.72 20.67 -5.29
N ASP A 210 -15.46 20.83 -4.00
CA ASP A 210 -14.34 21.62 -3.48
C ASP A 210 -13.15 20.73 -3.02
N ASN A 211 -13.22 19.42 -3.20
CA ASN A 211 -12.29 18.44 -2.62
C ASN A 211 -11.74 17.41 -3.64
N VAL A 212 -11.92 17.64 -4.94
CA VAL A 212 -11.46 16.74 -6.02
C VAL A 212 -10.63 17.56 -6.99
N GLU A 213 -9.39 17.13 -7.24
CA GLU A 213 -8.49 17.76 -8.21
C GLU A 213 -8.92 17.44 -9.65
N ASN A 214 -9.44 16.22 -9.90
CA ASN A 214 -9.90 15.83 -11.23
C ASN A 214 -11.03 14.77 -11.26
N LEU A 215 -11.78 14.75 -12.36
CA LEU A 215 -12.91 13.84 -12.59
C LEU A 215 -12.53 12.34 -12.56
N TYR A 216 -11.25 12.00 -12.67
CA TYR A 216 -10.77 10.63 -12.85
C TYR A 216 -10.31 9.96 -11.54
N GLU A 217 -10.23 10.69 -10.43
CA GLU A 217 -9.80 10.16 -9.13
C GLU A 217 -10.59 8.91 -8.74
N LEU A 218 -11.92 8.99 -8.87
CA LEU A 218 -12.84 7.93 -8.47
C LEU A 218 -12.91 6.77 -9.48
N ASN A 219 -12.45 6.94 -10.71
CA ASN A 219 -12.51 5.90 -11.74
C ASN A 219 -11.60 4.72 -11.39
N THR A 220 -10.39 5.02 -10.90
CA THR A 220 -9.46 3.96 -10.50
C THR A 220 -10.00 3.19 -9.29
N TYR A 221 -10.60 3.89 -8.34
CA TYR A 221 -11.28 3.29 -7.19
C TYR A 221 -12.45 2.39 -7.62
N ALA A 222 -13.33 2.88 -8.51
CA ALA A 222 -14.44 2.09 -9.05
C ALA A 222 -13.97 0.83 -9.79
N ASN A 223 -12.90 0.94 -10.58
CA ASN A 223 -12.31 -0.21 -11.29
C ASN A 223 -11.82 -1.29 -10.30
N VAL A 224 -11.11 -0.89 -9.25
CA VAL A 224 -10.61 -1.83 -8.24
C VAL A 224 -11.78 -2.55 -7.52
N LEU A 225 -12.83 -1.81 -7.13
CA LEU A 225 -14.03 -2.41 -6.53
C LEU A 225 -14.73 -3.39 -7.48
N PHE A 226 -14.83 -3.04 -8.76
CA PHE A 226 -15.48 -3.87 -9.77
C PHE A 226 -14.76 -5.21 -9.94
N PHE A 227 -13.43 -5.21 -10.06
CA PHE A 227 -12.67 -6.45 -10.22
C PHE A 227 -12.56 -7.26 -8.92
N ALA A 228 -12.55 -6.61 -7.75
CA ALA A 228 -12.64 -7.30 -6.47
C ALA A 228 -13.95 -8.10 -6.32
N ASN A 229 -15.09 -7.53 -6.73
CA ASN A 229 -16.39 -8.19 -6.63
C ASN A 229 -16.64 -9.29 -7.67
N LYS A 230 -15.84 -9.37 -8.75
CA LYS A 230 -15.91 -10.48 -9.72
C LYS A 230 -15.30 -11.78 -9.22
N LYS A 231 -14.60 -11.77 -8.08
CA LYS A 231 -13.96 -12.97 -7.49
C LYS A 231 -14.88 -13.77 -6.54
N LYS A 232 -16.19 -13.53 -6.55
CA LYS A 232 -17.18 -14.30 -5.78
C LYS A 232 -18.04 -15.17 -6.68
#